data_AF-A0A1H0D4Y0-F1
#
_entry.id   AF-A0A1H0D4Y0-F1
#
_cell.length_a   1.000
_cell.length_b   1.000
_cell.length_c   1.000
_cell.angle_alpha   90.00
_cell.angle_beta   90.00
_cell.angle_gamma   90.00
#
_symmetry.space_group_name_H-M   'P 1'
#
loop_
_entity.id
_entity.type
_entity.pdbx_description
1 polymer ?
#
loop_
_entity_poly.entity_id
_entity_poly.type
_entity_poly.pdbx_seq_one_letter_code
_entity_poly.pdbx_strand_id
1 'polypeptide(L)'
;MTEKKINSNEFFKDLDEFRTPRQMKTYFENKKIEIISSKTLNDLARLKTGKYKEFLEEFYPLFLFSQSKYVPDNALVRIVLGNQSFDAIVKFASGLEKKYEITGFLYGQYESEDAISINQRGYSKIRIGDTRDLESKAYDYLEEVILNAKKKANKNYQGVAIIILLDVFYYLEIWNLDTKQFIEKAIERIRELPFNTNEVYIMVKNSNPVDLIDKNIYRVI
;
A
#
# COMPACT_ATOMS: atom_id res chain seq x y z
N MET A 1 -26.30 21.83 15.55
CA MET A 1 -26.33 21.28 14.18
C MET A 1 -25.71 19.89 14.24
N THR A 2 -26.49 18.85 13.98
CA THR A 2 -25.99 17.47 13.91
C THR A 2 -25.13 17.36 12.64
N GLU A 3 -23.82 17.21 12.78
CA GLU A 3 -22.96 16.90 11.63
C GLU A 3 -23.49 15.64 10.95
N LYS A 4 -23.86 15.75 9.68
CA LYS A 4 -24.30 14.61 8.87
C LYS A 4 -23.12 13.64 8.82
N LYS A 5 -23.24 12.49 9.48
CA LYS A 5 -22.20 11.47 9.51
C LYS A 5 -21.89 11.04 8.07
N ILE A 6 -20.70 11.36 7.59
CA ILE A 6 -20.29 11.03 6.22
C ILE A 6 -20.19 9.51 6.10
N ASN A 7 -20.97 8.93 5.19
CA ASN A 7 -20.95 7.50 4.93
C ASN A 7 -19.83 7.16 3.95
N SER A 8 -18.84 6.37 4.38
CA SER A 8 -17.71 5.98 3.52
C SER A 8 -18.14 5.23 2.25
N ASN A 9 -19.24 4.46 2.29
CA ASN A 9 -19.76 3.76 1.11
C ASN A 9 -20.32 4.71 0.06
N GLU A 10 -20.95 5.82 0.49
CA GLU A 10 -21.46 6.83 -0.44
C GLU A 10 -20.31 7.67 -1.01
N PHE A 11 -19.34 8.03 -0.17
CA PHE A 11 -18.17 8.82 -0.55
C PHE A 11 -17.24 8.10 -1.55
N PHE A 12 -17.15 6.77 -1.45
CA PHE A 12 -16.35 5.88 -2.29
C PHE A 12 -17.22 4.88 -3.08
N LYS A 13 -18.41 5.32 -3.53
CA LYS A 13 -19.37 4.46 -4.24
C LYS A 13 -18.84 3.84 -5.54
N ASP A 14 -17.80 4.43 -6.10
CA ASP A 14 -17.19 4.10 -7.40
C ASP A 14 -15.77 3.55 -7.26
N LEU A 15 -15.34 3.19 -6.05
CA LEU A 15 -13.95 2.85 -5.74
C LEU A 15 -13.41 1.66 -6.56
N ASP A 16 -14.27 0.71 -6.94
CA ASP A 16 -13.93 -0.50 -7.70
C ASP A 16 -14.22 -0.41 -9.21
N GLU A 17 -14.56 0.78 -9.72
CA GLU A 17 -14.72 0.98 -11.15
C GLU A 17 -13.40 0.84 -11.91
N PHE A 18 -13.48 0.25 -13.11
CA PHE A 18 -12.34 0.17 -14.02
C PHE A 18 -11.91 1.56 -14.50
N ARG A 19 -10.61 1.82 -14.40
CA ARG A 19 -9.96 3.08 -14.78
C ARG A 19 -8.70 2.80 -15.57
N THR A 20 -8.40 3.62 -16.57
CA THR A 20 -7.03 3.67 -17.11
C THR A 20 -6.05 4.18 -16.04
N PRO A 21 -4.73 3.92 -16.16
CA PRO A 21 -3.73 4.52 -15.29
C PRO A 21 -3.92 6.03 -15.08
N ARG A 22 -4.19 6.77 -16.16
CA ARG A 22 -4.46 8.21 -16.08
C ARG A 22 -5.73 8.52 -15.28
N GLN A 23 -6.82 7.81 -15.51
CA GLN A 23 -8.07 8.00 -14.77
C GLN A 23 -7.89 7.64 -13.28
N MET A 24 -7.11 6.61 -12.98
CA MET A 24 -6.81 6.19 -11.61
C MET A 24 -6.00 7.26 -10.85
N LYS A 25 -5.02 7.88 -11.52
CA LYS A 25 -4.28 9.05 -11.00
C LYS A 25 -5.22 10.20 -10.68
N THR A 26 -6.03 10.63 -11.65
CA THR A 26 -7.00 11.72 -11.45
C THR A 26 -7.97 11.42 -10.31
N TYR A 27 -8.48 10.18 -10.21
CA TYR A 27 -9.37 9.79 -9.12
C TYR A 27 -8.68 9.91 -7.75
N PHE A 28 -7.47 9.35 -7.62
CA PHE A 28 -6.70 9.41 -6.39
C PHE A 28 -6.41 10.86 -5.96
N GLU A 29 -5.96 11.70 -6.89
CA GLU A 29 -5.63 13.10 -6.62
C GLU A 29 -6.87 13.89 -6.19
N ASN A 30 -8.00 13.71 -6.86
CA ASN A 30 -9.26 14.37 -6.49
C ASN A 30 -9.71 13.93 -5.09
N LYS A 31 -9.73 12.62 -4.80
CA LYS A 31 -10.10 12.11 -3.47
C LYS A 31 -9.15 12.58 -2.37
N LYS A 32 -7.85 12.63 -2.66
CA LYS A 32 -6.84 13.19 -1.74
C LYS A 32 -7.14 14.67 -1.43
N ILE A 33 -7.45 15.48 -2.44
CA ILE A 33 -7.81 16.90 -2.25
C ILE A 33 -9.09 17.04 -1.42
N GLU A 34 -10.14 16.27 -1.74
CA GLU A 34 -11.39 16.25 -0.96
C GLU A 34 -11.13 15.90 0.51
N ILE A 35 -10.32 14.87 0.78
CA ILE A 35 -9.99 14.41 2.13
C ILE A 35 -9.16 15.43 2.90
N ILE A 36 -8.15 16.05 2.27
CA ILE A 36 -7.26 17.01 2.94
C ILE A 36 -7.96 18.36 3.18
N SER A 37 -8.88 18.76 2.30
CA SER A 37 -9.61 20.03 2.42
C SER A 37 -10.75 20.00 3.46
N SER A 38 -11.10 18.83 3.98
CA SER A 38 -12.14 18.66 5.00
C SER A 38 -11.59 17.99 6.25
N LYS A 39 -11.61 18.70 7.39
CA LYS A 39 -11.19 18.13 8.68
C LYS A 39 -11.92 16.82 8.98
N THR A 40 -13.23 16.76 8.75
CA THR A 40 -14.05 15.57 9.01
C THR A 40 -13.61 14.39 8.13
N LEU A 41 -13.40 14.60 6.83
CA LEU A 41 -12.91 13.54 5.93
C LEU A 41 -11.49 13.12 6.29
N ASN A 42 -10.63 14.06 6.66
CA ASN A 42 -9.26 13.80 7.09
C ASN A 42 -9.21 12.93 8.35
N ASP A 43 -10.02 13.30 9.36
CA ASP A 43 -10.12 12.55 10.61
C ASP A 43 -10.66 11.13 10.35
N LEU A 44 -11.66 10.97 9.47
CA LEU A 44 -12.16 9.65 9.05
C LEU A 44 -11.11 8.83 8.29
N ALA A 45 -10.36 9.45 7.38
CA ALA A 45 -9.31 8.79 6.62
C ALA A 45 -8.18 8.29 7.52
N ARG A 46 -7.77 9.06 8.53
CA ARG A 46 -6.76 8.65 9.52
C ARG A 46 -7.14 7.40 10.28
N LEU A 47 -8.43 7.21 10.59
CA LEU A 47 -8.91 6.03 11.30
C LEU A 47 -8.80 4.75 10.46
N LYS A 48 -8.64 4.85 9.12
CA LYS A 48 -8.55 3.71 8.19
C LYS A 48 -9.66 2.68 8.41
N THR A 49 -10.91 3.13 8.53
CA THR A 49 -12.10 2.28 8.72
C THR A 49 -13.07 2.39 7.55
N GLY A 50 -13.79 1.29 7.26
CA GLY A 50 -14.67 1.23 6.08
C GLY A 50 -13.88 1.55 4.81
N LYS A 51 -14.52 2.15 3.80
CA LYS A 51 -13.93 2.38 2.47
C LYS A 51 -12.64 3.22 2.43
N TYR A 52 -12.33 3.96 3.50
CA TYR A 52 -11.03 4.62 3.63
C TYR A 52 -9.88 3.61 3.75
N LYS A 53 -10.13 2.45 4.37
CA LYS A 53 -9.16 1.38 4.47
C LYS A 53 -8.84 0.81 3.10
N GLU A 54 -9.86 0.38 2.35
CA GLU A 54 -9.66 -0.12 0.98
C GLU A 54 -9.00 0.93 0.09
N PHE A 55 -9.38 2.21 0.23
CA PHE A 55 -8.73 3.29 -0.52
C PHE A 55 -7.23 3.45 -0.22
N LEU A 56 -6.82 3.35 1.06
CA LEU A 56 -5.43 3.58 1.47
C LEU A 56 -4.54 2.34 1.38
N GLU A 57 -5.10 1.15 1.64
CA GLU A 57 -4.36 -0.11 1.71
C GLU A 57 -4.37 -0.90 0.40
N GLU A 58 -5.40 -0.75 -0.45
CA GLU A 58 -5.52 -1.47 -1.72
C GLU A 58 -5.45 -0.53 -2.92
N PHE A 59 -6.32 0.51 -2.96
CA PHE A 59 -6.39 1.42 -4.11
C PHE A 59 -5.12 2.23 -4.27
N TYR A 60 -4.58 2.80 -3.20
CA TYR A 60 -3.37 3.63 -3.29
C TYR A 60 -2.15 2.85 -3.81
N PRO A 61 -1.82 1.65 -3.29
CA PRO A 61 -0.76 0.84 -3.90
C PRO A 61 -1.04 0.44 -5.35
N LEU A 62 -2.28 0.08 -5.68
CA LEU A 62 -2.64 -0.23 -7.07
C LEU A 62 -2.49 0.99 -7.98
N PHE A 63 -2.84 2.18 -7.49
CA PHE A 63 -2.58 3.44 -8.19
C PHE A 63 -1.09 3.59 -8.47
N LEU A 64 -0.22 3.47 -7.47
CA LEU A 64 1.23 3.56 -7.68
C LEU A 64 1.71 2.56 -8.74
N PHE A 65 1.31 1.29 -8.61
CA PHE A 65 1.66 0.24 -9.56
C PHE A 65 1.14 0.53 -10.98
N SER A 66 -0.06 1.10 -11.10
CA SER A 66 -0.65 1.46 -12.39
C SER A 66 0.14 2.54 -13.14
N GLN A 67 0.94 3.36 -12.44
CA GLN A 67 1.79 4.38 -13.07
C GLN A 67 3.15 3.83 -13.50
N SER A 68 3.40 2.53 -13.32
CA SER A 68 4.66 1.89 -13.69
C SER A 68 4.63 1.33 -15.11
N LYS A 69 5.81 1.03 -15.65
CA LYS A 69 5.99 0.34 -16.94
C LYS A 69 5.32 -1.04 -17.02
N TYR A 70 4.91 -1.62 -15.90
CA TYR A 70 4.23 -2.92 -15.87
C TYR A 70 2.75 -2.83 -16.26
N VAL A 71 2.19 -1.61 -16.33
CA VAL A 71 0.79 -1.37 -16.70
C VAL A 71 0.74 -0.36 -17.86
N PRO A 72 0.38 -0.80 -19.07
CA PRO A 72 0.22 0.11 -20.21
C PRO A 72 -0.87 1.16 -19.98
N ASP A 73 -0.70 2.34 -20.57
CA ASP A 73 -1.65 3.47 -20.44
C ASP A 73 -3.08 3.15 -20.91
N ASN A 74 -3.23 2.19 -21.82
CA ASN A 74 -4.53 1.76 -22.35
C ASN A 74 -5.12 0.55 -21.60
N ALA A 75 -4.44 0.03 -20.57
CA ALA A 75 -5.00 -1.00 -19.71
C ALA A 75 -6.12 -0.45 -18.83
N LEU A 76 -6.99 -1.33 -18.36
CA LEU A 76 -8.03 -1.00 -17.38
C LEU A 76 -7.70 -1.66 -16.04
N VAL A 77 -7.69 -0.86 -14.99
CA VAL A 77 -7.24 -1.22 -13.64
C VAL A 77 -8.38 -1.02 -12.66
N ARG A 78 -8.56 -1.92 -11.70
CA ARG A 78 -9.46 -1.74 -10.56
C ARG A 78 -9.00 -2.51 -9.34
N ILE A 79 -9.41 -2.05 -8.16
CA ILE A 79 -9.43 -2.92 -6.97
C ILE A 79 -10.64 -3.86 -7.00
N VAL A 80 -10.61 -4.90 -6.19
CA VAL A 80 -11.71 -5.83 -5.99
C VAL A 80 -12.16 -5.77 -4.55
N LEU A 81 -13.38 -5.26 -4.34
CA LEU A 81 -13.95 -5.17 -3.01
C LEU A 81 -14.53 -6.51 -2.56
N GLY A 82 -14.24 -6.92 -1.33
CA GLY A 82 -14.79 -8.10 -0.69
C GLY A 82 -13.78 -9.22 -0.46
N ASN A 83 -14.27 -10.42 -0.16
CA ASN A 83 -13.42 -11.54 0.24
C ASN A 83 -13.08 -12.43 -0.96
N GLN A 84 -12.21 -11.95 -1.85
CA GLN A 84 -11.58 -12.76 -2.90
C GLN A 84 -10.10 -13.00 -2.57
N SER A 85 -9.44 -13.93 -3.26
CA SER A 85 -8.03 -14.28 -3.01
C SER A 85 -7.03 -13.34 -3.72
N PHE A 86 -7.48 -12.14 -4.10
CA PHE A 86 -6.70 -11.11 -4.79
C PHE A 86 -7.41 -9.76 -4.63
N ASP A 87 -6.63 -8.68 -4.67
CA ASP A 87 -7.11 -7.32 -4.35
C ASP A 87 -7.32 -6.46 -5.61
N ALA A 88 -6.76 -6.86 -6.75
CA ALA A 88 -6.79 -6.04 -7.96
C ALA A 88 -6.79 -6.82 -9.27
N ILE A 89 -7.28 -6.17 -10.33
CA ILE A 89 -7.27 -6.68 -11.71
C ILE A 89 -6.70 -5.61 -12.64
N VAL A 90 -5.84 -6.04 -13.55
CA VAL A 90 -5.42 -5.28 -14.74
C VAL A 90 -5.87 -6.03 -15.99
N LYS A 91 -6.72 -5.40 -16.80
CA LYS A 91 -7.14 -5.88 -18.12
C LYS A 91 -6.33 -5.17 -19.21
N PHE A 92 -5.62 -5.94 -20.01
CA PHE A 92 -4.83 -5.43 -21.13
C PHE A 92 -5.71 -5.30 -22.38
N ALA A 93 -5.29 -4.47 -23.33
CA ALA A 93 -5.98 -4.30 -24.61
C ALA A 93 -6.08 -5.61 -25.44
N SER A 94 -5.20 -6.57 -25.17
CA SER A 94 -5.26 -7.92 -25.75
C SER A 94 -6.41 -8.78 -25.23
N GLY A 95 -7.12 -8.34 -24.19
CA GLY A 95 -8.11 -9.13 -23.47
C GLY A 95 -7.52 -10.00 -22.34
N LEU A 96 -6.20 -10.04 -22.19
CA LEU A 96 -5.56 -10.72 -21.05
C LEU A 96 -5.95 -10.00 -19.74
N GLU A 97 -6.31 -10.77 -18.72
CA GLU A 97 -6.50 -10.26 -17.36
C GLU A 97 -5.39 -10.79 -16.45
N LYS A 98 -4.75 -9.89 -15.71
CA LYS A 98 -3.84 -10.23 -14.62
C LYS A 98 -4.47 -9.84 -13.29
N LYS A 99 -4.38 -10.74 -12.32
CA LYS A 99 -4.84 -10.52 -10.94
C LYS A 99 -3.64 -10.23 -10.05
N TYR A 100 -3.82 -9.36 -9.07
CA TYR A 100 -2.77 -9.00 -8.12
C TYR A 100 -3.29 -9.10 -6.69
N GLU A 101 -2.51 -9.75 -5.84
CA GLU A 101 -2.60 -9.66 -4.39
C GLU A 101 -1.62 -8.58 -3.92
N ILE A 102 -2.07 -7.66 -3.08
CA ILE A 102 -1.28 -6.58 -2.49
C ILE A 102 -1.11 -6.90 -1.01
N THR A 103 0.14 -6.88 -0.54
CA THR A 103 0.40 -7.18 0.86
C THR A 103 1.50 -6.29 1.41
N GLY A 104 1.29 -5.77 2.62
CA GLY A 104 2.29 -5.01 3.35
C GLY A 104 2.18 -5.34 4.83
N PHE A 105 3.30 -5.22 5.54
CA PHE A 105 3.26 -5.28 7.00
C PHE A 105 2.80 -3.93 7.56
N LEU A 106 1.86 -3.98 8.51
CA LEU A 106 1.28 -2.81 9.19
C LEU A 106 1.20 -3.08 10.69
N TYR A 107 1.68 -2.14 11.51
CA TYR A 107 1.48 -2.16 12.95
C TYR A 107 0.08 -1.65 13.32
N GLY A 108 -0.96 -2.41 12.96
CA GLY A 108 -2.36 -1.94 13.01
C GLY A 108 -2.82 -1.41 14.38
N GLN A 109 -2.34 -1.98 15.49
CA GLN A 109 -2.66 -1.47 16.83
C GLN A 109 -2.10 -0.06 17.04
N TYR A 110 -0.82 0.14 16.74
CA TYR A 110 -0.15 1.43 16.93
C TYR A 110 -0.69 2.50 16.01
N GLU A 111 -0.97 2.16 14.74
CA GLU A 111 -1.59 3.09 13.79
C GLU A 111 -2.98 3.55 14.27
N SER A 112 -3.79 2.62 14.79
CA SER A 112 -5.13 2.93 15.32
C SER A 112 -5.05 3.84 16.55
N GLU A 113 -4.17 3.54 17.51
CA GLU A 113 -3.95 4.37 18.70
C GLU A 113 -3.47 5.78 18.35
N ASP A 114 -2.57 5.90 17.37
CA ASP A 114 -2.04 7.18 16.91
C ASP A 114 -3.10 7.99 16.16
N ALA A 115 -3.89 7.34 15.29
CA ALA A 115 -5.00 7.98 14.60
C ALA A 115 -6.05 8.55 15.55
N ILE A 116 -6.46 7.78 16.57
CA ILE A 116 -7.39 8.23 17.60
C ILE A 116 -6.81 9.41 18.38
N SER A 117 -5.54 9.31 18.80
CA SER A 117 -4.86 10.37 19.56
C SER A 117 -4.75 11.67 18.75
N ILE A 118 -4.36 11.59 17.48
CA ILE A 118 -4.26 12.76 16.59
C ILE A 118 -5.63 13.42 16.41
N ASN A 119 -6.69 12.63 16.18
CA ASN A 119 -8.04 13.18 15.99
C ASN A 119 -8.58 13.86 17.26
N GLN A 120 -8.26 13.34 18.45
CA GLN A 120 -8.78 13.88 19.71
C GLN A 120 -8.01 15.09 20.23
N ARG A 121 -6.68 15.10 20.09
CA ARG A 121 -5.81 16.12 20.74
C ARG A 121 -4.76 16.74 19.81
N GLY A 122 -4.68 16.34 18.54
CA GLY A 122 -3.78 16.91 17.53
C GLY A 122 -2.37 16.30 17.48
N TYR A 123 -2.03 15.37 18.37
CA TYR A 123 -0.72 14.72 18.41
C TYR A 123 -0.80 13.26 18.90
N SER A 124 0.06 12.40 18.35
CA SER A 124 0.20 11.00 18.76
C SER A 124 1.00 10.88 20.07
N LYS A 125 1.08 9.68 20.64
CA LYS A 125 1.97 9.45 21.78
C LYS A 125 3.40 9.35 21.27
N ILE A 126 4.30 10.19 21.80
CA ILE A 126 5.73 9.96 21.59
C ILE A 126 6.10 8.72 22.39
N ARG A 127 6.39 7.61 21.69
CA ARG A 127 6.85 6.37 22.30
C ARG A 127 8.35 6.48 22.61
N ILE A 128 8.70 7.32 23.60
CA ILE A 128 10.06 7.39 24.16
C ILE A 128 10.17 6.22 25.15
N GLY A 129 10.83 5.16 24.73
CA GLY A 129 10.93 3.93 25.53
C GLY A 129 11.58 2.78 24.76
N ASP A 130 11.65 2.89 23.44
CA ASP A 130 12.45 1.98 22.65
C ASP A 130 13.91 2.45 22.65
N THR A 131 14.68 1.92 23.60
CA THR A 131 16.13 2.15 23.78
C THR A 131 16.97 1.43 22.72
N ARG A 132 16.35 0.69 21.79
CA ARG A 132 17.03 0.08 20.65
C ARG A 132 17.47 1.14 19.66
N ASP A 133 18.65 0.95 19.07
CA ASP A 133 19.11 1.80 17.98
C ASP A 133 18.16 1.72 16.77
N LEU A 134 18.23 2.74 15.91
CA LEU A 134 17.34 2.89 14.75
C LEU A 134 17.54 1.78 13.73
N GLU A 135 18.74 1.22 13.62
CA GLU A 135 19.06 0.11 12.73
C GLU A 135 18.33 -1.17 13.15
N SER A 136 18.29 -1.46 14.45
CA SER A 136 17.55 -2.59 15.02
C SER A 136 16.05 -2.49 14.69
N LYS A 137 15.46 -1.29 14.74
CA LYS A 137 14.05 -1.08 14.36
C LYS A 137 13.81 -1.33 12.88
N ALA A 138 14.71 -0.87 12.01
CA ALA A 138 14.62 -1.14 10.59
C ALA A 138 14.74 -2.66 10.32
N TYR A 139 15.63 -3.35 11.03
CA TYR A 139 15.78 -4.80 10.95
C TYR A 139 14.52 -5.55 11.41
N ASP A 140 13.93 -5.17 12.55
CA ASP A 140 12.67 -5.77 13.03
C ASP A 140 11.54 -5.57 12.03
N TYR A 141 11.43 -4.38 11.44
CA TYR A 141 10.47 -4.12 10.38
C TYR A 141 10.69 -5.04 9.17
N LEU A 142 11.94 -5.23 8.76
CA LEU A 142 12.27 -6.17 7.69
C LEU A 142 11.83 -7.60 8.04
N GLU A 143 12.12 -8.07 9.25
CA GLU A 143 11.71 -9.41 9.70
C GLU A 143 10.20 -9.61 9.61
N GLU A 144 9.42 -8.60 10.02
CA GLU A 144 7.96 -8.64 9.93
C GLU A 144 7.45 -8.64 8.47
N VAL A 145 8.11 -7.89 7.58
CA VAL A 145 7.83 -7.95 6.14
C VAL A 145 8.13 -9.35 5.59
N ILE A 146 9.27 -9.95 5.95
CA ILE A 146 9.63 -11.31 5.52
C ILE A 146 8.66 -12.35 6.09
N LEU A 147 8.24 -12.21 7.35
CA LEU A 147 7.26 -13.09 7.97
C LEU A 147 5.90 -13.02 7.24
N ASN A 148 5.46 -11.82 6.87
CA ASN A 148 4.24 -11.64 6.10
C ASN A 148 4.38 -12.22 4.68
N ALA A 149 5.50 -11.98 4.00
CA ALA A 149 5.80 -12.56 2.69
C ALA A 149 5.79 -14.09 2.74
N LYS A 150 6.37 -14.70 3.79
CA LYS A 150 6.38 -16.16 4.00
C LYS A 150 4.96 -16.73 4.16
N LYS A 151 4.06 -16.03 4.87
CA LYS A 151 2.64 -16.42 4.98
C LYS A 151 1.95 -16.45 3.62
N LYS A 152 2.34 -15.57 2.69
CA LYS A 152 1.81 -15.52 1.32
C LYS A 152 2.46 -16.58 0.43
N ALA A 153 3.77 -16.81 0.55
CA ALA A 153 4.49 -17.85 -0.18
C ALA A 153 3.89 -19.25 0.07
N ASN A 154 3.41 -19.52 1.28
CA ASN A 154 2.77 -20.79 1.65
C ASN A 154 1.34 -20.99 1.10
N LYS A 155 0.77 -20.01 0.38
CA LYS A 155 -0.56 -20.11 -0.24
C LYS A 155 -0.44 -20.36 -1.73
N ASN A 156 -1.47 -20.97 -2.32
CA ASN A 156 -1.55 -21.11 -3.77
C ASN A 156 -2.10 -19.83 -4.40
N TYR A 157 -1.24 -19.12 -5.14
CA TYR A 157 -1.56 -17.92 -5.90
C TYR A 157 -1.37 -18.15 -7.42
N GLN A 158 -1.61 -19.37 -7.90
CA GLN A 158 -1.53 -19.67 -9.34
C GLN A 158 -2.45 -18.73 -10.14
N GLY A 159 -1.87 -18.01 -11.09
CA GLY A 159 -2.57 -16.99 -11.89
C GLY A 159 -2.80 -15.64 -11.19
N VAL A 160 -2.23 -15.42 -10.00
CA VAL A 160 -2.29 -14.16 -9.25
C VAL A 160 -0.87 -13.70 -8.92
N ALA A 161 -0.46 -12.54 -9.43
CA ALA A 161 0.82 -11.94 -9.06
C ALA A 161 0.77 -11.33 -7.66
N ILE A 162 1.90 -11.26 -6.95
CA ILE A 162 1.96 -10.69 -5.60
C ILE A 162 2.77 -9.40 -5.62
N ILE A 163 2.23 -8.34 -5.01
CA ILE A 163 2.91 -7.07 -4.77
C ILE A 163 3.16 -6.93 -3.27
N ILE A 164 4.42 -7.03 -2.86
CA ILE A 164 4.87 -6.84 -1.49
C ILE A 164 5.26 -5.37 -1.30
N LEU A 165 4.62 -4.69 -0.37
CA LEU A 165 4.86 -3.30 -0.03
C LEU A 165 5.99 -3.21 0.99
N LEU A 166 7.02 -2.42 0.67
CA LEU A 166 8.15 -2.13 1.54
C LEU A 166 8.21 -0.62 1.80
N ASP A 167 7.81 -0.18 2.99
CA ASP A 167 7.91 1.22 3.40
C ASP A 167 9.29 1.50 3.98
N VAL A 168 10.07 2.34 3.31
CA VAL A 168 11.42 2.72 3.77
C VAL A 168 11.45 4.13 4.34
N PHE A 169 10.38 4.91 4.17
CA PHE A 169 10.37 6.31 4.58
C PHE A 169 10.47 6.45 6.10
N TYR A 170 9.58 5.78 6.84
CA TYR A 170 9.51 5.91 8.30
C TYR A 170 10.66 5.22 9.05
N TYR A 171 11.23 4.18 8.43
CA TYR A 171 12.20 3.31 9.07
C TYR A 171 13.64 3.65 8.69
N LEU A 172 13.88 4.25 7.51
CA LEU A 172 15.24 4.52 7.02
C LEU A 172 15.46 5.98 6.61
N GLU A 173 14.62 6.54 5.73
CA GLU A 173 14.92 7.85 5.11
C GLU A 173 14.93 8.99 6.13
N ILE A 174 13.95 9.02 7.04
CA ILE A 174 13.90 10.02 8.13
C ILE A 174 15.16 9.97 9.02
N TRP A 175 15.78 8.79 9.10
CA TRP A 175 16.92 8.51 9.96
C TRP A 175 18.26 8.47 9.21
N ASN A 176 18.26 8.76 7.90
CA ASN A 176 19.43 8.74 7.03
C ASN A 176 20.19 7.39 7.07
N LEU A 177 19.47 6.27 7.16
CA LEU A 177 20.03 4.92 7.08
C LEU A 177 20.23 4.48 5.62
N ASP A 178 21.03 3.43 5.39
CA ASP A 178 21.29 2.90 4.05
C ASP A 178 20.06 2.16 3.47
N THR A 179 19.22 2.93 2.78
CA THR A 179 18.03 2.43 2.08
C THR A 179 18.35 1.42 0.99
N LYS A 180 19.50 1.57 0.30
CA LYS A 180 19.84 0.70 -0.83
C LYS A 180 20.17 -0.70 -0.32
N GLN A 181 21.07 -0.81 0.66
CA GLN A 181 21.45 -2.09 1.25
C GLN A 181 20.24 -2.79 1.88
N PHE A 182 19.33 -2.03 2.49
CA PHE A 182 18.10 -2.57 3.06
C PHE A 182 17.17 -3.20 2.01
N ILE A 183 16.95 -2.52 0.89
CA ILE A 183 16.14 -3.03 -0.22
C ILE A 183 16.79 -4.27 -0.84
N GLU A 184 18.12 -4.27 -1.02
CA GLU A 184 18.86 -5.42 -1.55
C GLU A 184 18.68 -6.66 -0.65
N LYS A 185 18.84 -6.50 0.67
CA LYS A 185 18.58 -7.57 1.65
C LYS A 185 17.14 -8.08 1.60
N ALA A 186 16.15 -7.18 1.44
CA ALA A 186 14.76 -7.58 1.31
C ALA A 186 14.51 -8.39 0.04
N ILE A 187 15.07 -7.97 -1.10
CA ILE A 187 15.00 -8.67 -2.38
C ILE A 187 15.58 -10.08 -2.27
N GLU A 188 16.79 -10.22 -1.71
CA GLU A 188 17.47 -11.50 -1.52
C GLU A 188 16.61 -12.47 -0.72
N ARG A 189 16.14 -12.05 0.46
CA ARG A 189 15.34 -12.90 1.35
C ARG A 189 13.98 -13.26 0.78
N ILE A 190 13.32 -12.35 0.07
CA ILE A 190 12.01 -12.63 -0.55
C ILE A 190 12.19 -13.61 -1.72
N ARG A 191 13.27 -13.50 -2.50
CA ARG A 191 13.54 -14.40 -3.63
C ARG A 191 13.74 -15.86 -3.20
N GLU A 192 14.26 -16.07 -1.99
CA GLU A 192 14.46 -17.41 -1.41
C GLU A 192 13.16 -18.09 -0.94
N LEU A 193 12.04 -17.36 -0.88
CA LEU A 193 10.78 -17.91 -0.42
C LEU A 193 10.12 -18.77 -1.53
N PRO A 194 9.48 -19.90 -1.17
CA PRO A 194 8.90 -20.83 -2.12
C PRO A 194 7.51 -20.37 -2.59
N PHE A 195 7.43 -19.23 -3.29
CA PHE A 195 6.17 -18.71 -3.78
C PHE A 195 5.53 -19.63 -4.83
N ASN A 196 4.23 -19.88 -4.66
CA ASN A 196 3.40 -20.54 -5.68
C ASN A 196 2.63 -19.50 -6.51
N THR A 197 3.38 -18.68 -7.25
CA THR A 197 2.90 -17.69 -8.23
C THR A 197 3.95 -17.49 -9.32
N ASN A 198 3.54 -16.93 -10.46
CA ASN A 198 4.40 -16.67 -11.61
C ASN A 198 5.16 -15.34 -11.49
N GLU A 199 4.69 -14.40 -10.67
CA GLU A 199 5.25 -13.06 -10.58
C GLU A 199 5.17 -12.54 -9.14
N VAL A 200 6.31 -12.06 -8.63
CA VAL A 200 6.37 -11.34 -7.36
C VAL A 200 7.11 -10.03 -7.58
N TYR A 201 6.50 -8.95 -7.07
CA TYR A 201 7.03 -7.61 -7.11
C TYR A 201 7.25 -7.11 -5.68
N ILE A 202 8.35 -6.40 -5.45
CA ILE A 202 8.54 -5.56 -4.28
C ILE A 202 8.32 -4.11 -4.73
N MET A 203 7.36 -3.42 -4.13
CA MET A 203 7.12 -2.00 -4.36
C MET A 203 7.53 -1.20 -3.14
N VAL A 204 8.58 -0.40 -3.31
CA VAL A 204 9.16 0.46 -2.28
C VAL A 204 8.37 1.76 -2.17
N LYS A 205 7.83 2.04 -0.98
CA LYS A 205 7.21 3.32 -0.62
C LYS A 205 8.27 4.20 0.02
N ASN A 206 8.60 5.30 -0.65
CA ASN A 206 9.58 6.28 -0.23
C ASN A 206 9.08 7.71 -0.51
N SER A 207 9.94 8.70 -0.24
CA SER A 207 9.66 10.11 -0.52
C SER A 207 9.72 10.51 -2.00
N ASN A 208 10.05 9.60 -2.91
CA ASN A 208 10.17 9.94 -4.33
C ASN A 208 8.80 10.29 -4.95
N PRO A 209 8.78 11.21 -5.94
CA PRO A 209 7.58 11.48 -6.71
C PRO A 209 7.11 10.23 -7.47
N VAL A 210 5.80 10.14 -7.72
CA VAL A 210 5.15 9.02 -8.41
C VAL A 210 5.74 8.79 -9.81
N ASP A 211 6.21 9.83 -10.49
CA ASP A 211 6.82 9.70 -11.82
C ASP A 211 8.15 8.91 -11.80
N LEU A 212 8.70 8.63 -10.62
CA LEU A 212 9.88 7.77 -10.42
C LEU A 212 9.53 6.36 -9.94
N ILE A 213 8.25 5.96 -9.95
CA ILE A 213 7.79 4.69 -9.39
C ILE A 213 8.49 3.47 -9.99
N ASP A 214 8.91 3.52 -11.26
CA ASP A 214 9.65 2.44 -11.91
C ASP A 214 10.99 2.13 -11.24
N LYS A 215 11.61 3.11 -10.58
CA LYS A 215 12.85 2.90 -9.80
C LYS A 215 12.59 2.24 -8.45
N ASN A 216 11.33 2.15 -8.05
CA ASN A 216 10.88 1.65 -6.76
C ASN A 216 10.19 0.29 -6.86
N ILE A 217 10.02 -0.28 -8.07
CA ILE A 217 9.38 -1.59 -8.26
C ILE A 217 10.39 -2.60 -8.79
N TYR A 218 10.63 -3.63 -7.99
CA TYR A 218 11.55 -4.72 -8.27
C TYR A 218 10.77 -6.00 -8.54
N ARG A 219 10.87 -6.54 -9.75
CA ARG A 219 10.39 -7.90 -10.01
C ARG A 219 11.43 -8.88 -9.47
N VAL A 220 11.01 -9.78 -8.58
CA VAL A 220 11.90 -10.72 -7.88
C VAL A 220 11.72 -12.17 -8.32
N ILE A 221 10.55 -12.50 -8.88
CA ILE A 221 10.17 -13.78 -9.52
C ILE A 221 9.48 -13.46 -10.86
#